data_AF-A0A6I7WVI1-F1
#
_entry.id   AF-A0A6I7WVI1-F1
#
_cell.length_a   1.000
_cell.length_b   1.000
_cell.length_c   1.000
_cell.angle_alpha   90.00
_cell.angle_beta   90.00
_cell.angle_gamma   90.00
#
_symmetry.space_group_name_H-M   'P 1'
#
loop_
_entity.id
_entity.type
_entity.pdbx_description
1 polymer ?
#
loop_
_entity_poly.entity_id
_entity_poly.type
_entity_poly.pdbx_seq_one_letter_code
_entity_poly.pdbx_strand_id
1 'polypeptide(L)'
;MIAGAILVGLVFQVQGSLGFNNILAIIACFSISWLAGFIAPGAPSGIGIRETILVVSLDKILLTGNGVLIAILFRLITVAGDVLFFVVAGRRE
;
A
#
# COMPACT_ATOMS: atom_id res chain seq x y z
N MET A 1 5.36 6.65 -6.88
CA MET A 1 6.38 5.70 -7.38
C MET A 1 7.06 4.92 -6.25
N ILE A 2 7.65 5.58 -5.24
CA ILE A 2 8.34 4.93 -4.10
C ILE A 2 7.43 3.95 -3.34
N ALA A 3 6.20 4.37 -3.00
CA ALA A 3 5.20 3.53 -2.34
C ALA A 3 4.84 2.25 -3.14
N GLY A 4 4.71 2.37 -4.47
CA GLY A 4 4.45 1.22 -5.34
C GLY A 4 5.61 0.22 -5.37
N ALA A 5 6.86 0.71 -5.33
CA ALA A 5 8.04 -0.14 -5.27
C ALA A 5 8.14 -0.91 -3.93
N ILE A 6 7.81 -0.26 -2.81
CA ILE A 6 7.76 -0.89 -1.48
C ILE A 6 6.71 -2.01 -1.47
N LEU A 7 5.53 -1.76 -2.05
CA LEU A 7 4.46 -2.75 -2.13
C LEU A 7 4.88 -3.97 -2.96
N VAL A 8 5.48 -3.76 -4.13
CA VAL A 8 5.97 -4.86 -4.98
C VAL A 8 7.08 -5.66 -4.28
N GLY A 9 7.99 -4.99 -3.57
CA GLY A 9 9.02 -5.64 -2.76
C GLY A 9 8.46 -6.52 -1.65
N LEU A 10 7.43 -6.05 -0.93
CA LEU A 10 6.72 -6.84 0.09
C LEU A 10 6.03 -8.06 -0.50
N VAL A 11 5.33 -7.90 -1.62
CA VAL A 11 4.64 -9.02 -2.29
C VAL A 11 5.67 -10.06 -2.75
N PHE A 12 6.82 -9.64 -3.27
CA PHE A 12 7.89 -10.56 -3.68
C PHE A 12 8.44 -11.37 -2.50
N GLN A 13 8.64 -10.74 -1.34
CA GLN A 13 9.10 -11.42 -0.12
C GLN A 13 8.07 -12.42 0.43
N VAL A 14 6.77 -12.16 0.26
CA VAL A 14 5.69 -13.02 0.80
C VAL A 14 5.32 -14.17 -0.14
N GLN A 15 5.34 -13.97 -1.46
CA GLN A 15 4.99 -15.01 -2.44
C GLN A 15 6.18 -15.75 -3.05
N GLY A 16 7.39 -15.19 -2.98
CA GLY A 16 8.63 -15.80 -3.52
C GLY A 16 8.73 -15.81 -5.05
N SER A 17 7.62 -15.71 -5.80
CA SER A 17 7.61 -15.63 -7.26
C SER A 17 6.51 -14.68 -7.74
N LEU A 18 6.89 -13.72 -8.60
CA LEU A 18 5.96 -12.79 -9.23
C LEU A 18 6.16 -12.77 -10.74
N GLY A 19 5.08 -13.05 -11.49
CA GLY A 19 5.05 -12.80 -12.93
C GLY A 19 4.97 -11.30 -13.23
N PHE A 20 5.56 -10.88 -14.36
CA PHE A 20 5.53 -9.48 -14.81
C PHE A 20 4.11 -8.90 -14.88
N ASN A 21 3.13 -9.72 -15.29
CA ASN A 21 1.71 -9.34 -15.34
C ASN A 21 1.15 -8.95 -13.95
N ASN A 22 1.56 -9.66 -12.88
CA ASN A 22 1.10 -9.38 -11.52
C ASN A 22 1.70 -8.07 -11.00
N ILE A 23 2.95 -7.76 -11.35
CA ILE A 23 3.62 -6.51 -10.96
C ILE A 23 2.88 -5.30 -11.54
N LEU A 24 2.56 -5.33 -12.84
CA LEU A 24 1.79 -4.26 -13.49
C LEU A 24 0.39 -4.13 -12.88
N ALA A 25 -0.28 -5.26 -12.60
CA ALA A 25 -1.60 -5.27 -11.98
C ALA A 25 -1.60 -4.66 -10.56
N ILE A 26 -0.58 -4.97 -9.75
CA ILE A 26 -0.41 -4.43 -8.39
C ILE A 26 -0.21 -2.91 -8.44
N ILE A 27 0.64 -2.42 -9.35
CA ILE A 27 0.89 -0.98 -9.52
C ILE A 27 -0.37 -0.26 -10.00
N ALA A 28 -1.10 -0.84 -10.96
CA ALA A 28 -2.35 -0.29 -11.46
C ALA A 28 -3.43 -0.23 -10.36
N CYS A 29 -3.59 -1.31 -9.59
CA CYS A 29 -4.50 -1.34 -8.45
C CYS A 29 -4.12 -0.32 -7.37
N PHE A 30 -2.83 -0.17 -7.08
CA PHE A 30 -2.36 0.85 -6.15
C PHE A 30 -2.75 2.26 -6.63
N SER A 31 -2.52 2.60 -7.90
CA SER A 31 -2.94 3.88 -8.47
C SER A 31 -4.45 4.08 -8.40
N ILE A 32 -5.26 3.06 -8.72
CA ILE A 32 -6.73 3.13 -8.63
C ILE A 32 -7.18 3.33 -7.18
N SER A 33 -6.59 2.62 -6.21
CA SER A 33 -6.89 2.81 -4.78
C SER A 33 -6.59 4.24 -4.33
N TRP A 34 -5.51 4.82 -4.86
CA TRP A 34 -5.09 6.17 -4.53
C TRP A 34 -6.07 7.20 -5.08
N LEU A 35 -6.45 7.06 -6.36
CA LEU A 35 -7.45 7.88 -7.05
C LEU A 35 -8.83 7.78 -6.38
N ALA A 36 -9.26 6.58 -6.02
CA ALA A 36 -10.51 6.35 -5.30
C ALA A 36 -10.55 7.04 -3.94
N GLY A 37 -9.39 7.16 -3.27
CA GLY A 37 -9.25 7.94 -2.04
C GLY A 37 -9.45 9.45 -2.21
N PHE A 38 -9.38 10.01 -3.42
CA PHE A 38 -9.75 11.43 -3.69
C PHE A 38 -11.23 11.61 -3.99
N ILE A 39 -11.89 10.57 -4.49
CA ILE A 39 -13.29 10.65 -4.93
C ILE A 39 -14.25 10.69 -3.74
N ALA A 40 -13.88 10.12 -2.59
CA ALA A 40 -14.72 10.11 -1.41
C ALA A 40 -14.52 11.38 -0.56
N PRO A 41 -15.44 12.36 -0.61
CA PRO A 41 -15.36 13.54 0.23
C PRO A 41 -15.97 13.18 1.60
N GLY A 42 -15.15 13.10 2.65
CA GLY A 42 -15.67 12.93 4.02
C GLY A 42 -14.91 11.94 4.91
N ALA A 43 -13.99 11.15 4.38
CA ALA A 43 -13.08 10.35 5.22
C ALA A 43 -11.82 11.19 5.51
N PRO A 44 -11.52 11.55 6.78
CA PRO A 44 -10.28 12.25 7.11
C PRO A 44 -9.11 11.43 6.58
N SER A 45 -8.33 12.02 5.66
CA SER A 45 -7.18 11.41 4.97
C SER A 45 -7.44 10.14 4.11
N GLY A 46 -8.69 9.80 3.79
CA GLY A 46 -9.00 8.64 2.92
C GLY A 46 -8.54 7.29 3.47
N ILE A 47 -8.33 7.19 4.79
CA ILE A 47 -7.72 6.06 5.49
C ILE A 47 -8.42 4.73 5.16
N GLY A 48 -9.73 4.60 5.40
CA GLY A 48 -10.42 3.32 5.21
C GLY A 48 -10.64 2.88 3.76
N ILE A 49 -10.79 3.83 2.83
CA ILE A 49 -11.15 3.52 1.44
C ILE A 49 -9.95 3.00 0.66
N ARG A 50 -8.79 3.63 0.86
CA ARG A 50 -7.54 3.20 0.23
C ARG A 50 -7.16 1.79 0.69
N GLU A 51 -7.28 1.51 1.99
CA GLU A 51 -6.98 0.20 2.56
C GLU A 51 -7.94 -0.88 2.07
N THR A 52 -9.24 -0.60 2.06
CA THR A 52 -10.23 -1.58 1.61
C THR A 52 -10.01 -1.95 0.15
N ILE A 53 -9.75 -0.96 -0.71
CA ILE A 53 -9.47 -1.21 -2.13
C ILE A 53 -8.14 -1.95 -2.29
N LEU A 54 -7.09 -1.56 -1.56
CA LEU A 54 -5.80 -2.23 -1.62
C LEU A 54 -5.91 -3.70 -1.20
N VAL A 55 -6.59 -3.99 -0.09
CA VAL A 55 -6.81 -5.36 0.42
C VAL A 55 -7.63 -6.18 -0.56
N VAL A 56 -8.77 -5.66 -1.04
CA VAL A 56 -9.64 -6.37 -1.99
C VAL A 56 -8.91 -6.64 -3.31
N SER A 57 -8.14 -5.67 -3.79
CA SER A 57 -7.32 -5.83 -4.99
C SER A 57 -6.19 -6.85 -4.81
N LEU A 58 -5.44 -6.77 -3.70
CA LEU A 58 -4.36 -7.72 -3.44
C LEU A 58 -4.89 -9.14 -3.21
N ASP A 59 -5.99 -9.30 -2.50
CA ASP A 59 -6.62 -10.60 -2.28
C ASP A 59 -7.03 -11.25 -3.60
N LYS A 60 -7.64 -10.47 -4.52
CA LYS A 60 -7.98 -10.94 -5.86
C LYS A 60 -6.77 -11.26 -6.74
N ILE A 61 -5.68 -10.50 -6.64
CA ILE A 61 -4.48 -10.71 -7.46
C ILE A 61 -3.67 -11.90 -6.95
N LEU A 62 -3.57 -12.04 -5.63
CA LEU A 62 -2.66 -12.99 -4.98
C LEU A 62 -3.33 -14.33 -4.70
N LEU A 63 -4.68 -14.41 -4.60
CA LEU A 63 -5.49 -15.63 -4.39
C LEU A 63 -5.02 -16.54 -3.23
N THR A 64 -4.13 -16.03 -2.37
CA THR A 64 -3.41 -16.78 -1.33
C THR A 64 -3.86 -16.38 0.08
N GLY A 65 -4.86 -15.48 0.20
CA GLY A 65 -5.35 -14.97 1.50
C GLY A 65 -4.39 -14.00 2.22
N ASN A 66 -3.21 -13.74 1.65
CA ASN A 66 -2.18 -12.88 2.26
C ASN A 66 -2.39 -11.38 1.98
N GLY A 67 -3.46 -10.99 1.29
CA GLY A 67 -3.70 -9.59 0.90
C GLY A 67 -3.82 -8.64 2.10
N VAL A 68 -4.48 -9.10 3.18
CA VAL A 68 -4.60 -8.35 4.43
C VAL A 68 -3.25 -8.15 5.11
N LEU A 69 -2.43 -9.22 5.18
CA LEU A 69 -1.11 -9.17 5.80
C LEU A 69 -0.20 -8.15 5.10
N ILE A 70 -0.18 -8.16 3.77
CA ILE A 70 0.65 -7.26 2.97
C ILE A 70 0.18 -5.81 3.12
N ALA A 71 -1.14 -5.57 3.17
CA ALA A 71 -1.69 -4.23 3.38
C ALA A 71 -1.31 -3.66 4.76
N ILE A 72 -1.35 -4.48 5.82
CA ILE A 72 -0.94 -4.08 7.17
C ILE A 72 0.56 -3.78 7.22
N LEU A 73 1.39 -4.64 6.64
CA LEU A 73 2.85 -4.41 6.58
C LEU A 73 3.18 -3.12 5.83
N PHE A 74 2.50 -2.88 4.71
CA PHE A 74 2.66 -1.65 3.96
C PHE A 74 2.31 -0.41 4.79
N ARG A 75 1.22 -0.46 5.58
CA ARG A 75 0.84 0.61 6.51
C ARG A 75 1.90 0.84 7.58
N LEU A 76 2.41 -0.21 8.22
CA LEU A 76 3.47 -0.09 9.22
C LEU A 76 4.71 0.61 8.67
N ILE A 77 5.14 0.27 7.45
CA ILE A 77 6.30 0.91 6.81
C ILE A 77 6.03 2.39 6.54
N THR A 78 4.87 2.72 5.98
CA THR A 78 4.53 4.12 5.66
C THR A 78 4.36 4.98 6.92
N VAL A 79 3.71 4.46 7.96
CA VAL A 79 3.55 5.14 9.25
C VAL A 79 4.89 5.30 9.96
N ALA A 80 5.74 4.28 9.95
CA ALA A 80 7.08 4.38 10.52
C ALA A 80 7.93 5.44 9.79
N GLY A 81 7.82 5.52 8.46
CA GLY A 81 8.46 6.57 7.67
C GLY A 81 7.98 7.97 8.05
N ASP A 82 6.68 8.15 8.25
CA ASP A 82 6.09 9.43 8.67
C ASP A 82 6.56 9.84 10.08
N VAL A 83 6.56 8.90 11.03
CA VAL A 83 7.05 9.13 12.40
C VAL A 83 8.54 9.46 12.40
N LEU A 84 9.36 8.73 11.64
CA LEU A 84 10.78 9.03 11.51
C LEU A 84 11.01 10.41 10.90
N PHE A 85 10.24 10.78 9.87
CA PHE A 85 10.31 12.10 9.28
C PHE A 85 9.95 13.19 10.29
N PHE A 86 8.86 13.00 11.04
CA PHE A 86 8.44 13.93 12.09
C PHE A 86 9.50 14.08 13.18
N VAL A 87 10.10 12.98 13.63
CA VAL A 87 11.16 12.99 14.65
C VAL A 87 12.45 13.64 14.14
N VAL A 88 12.84 13.40 12.89
CA VAL A 88 14.07 14.01 12.31
C VAL A 88 13.85 15.49 11.99
N ALA A 89 12.67 15.86 11.47
CA ALA A 89 12.33 17.24 11.13
C ALA A 89 12.06 18.09 12.39
N GLY A 90 11.37 17.53 13.39
CA GLY A 90 11.06 18.19 14.67
C GLY A 90 12.26 18.36 15.61
N ARG A 91 13.46 17.88 15.23
CA ARG A 91 14.71 18.12 15.96
C ARG A 91 15.45 19.38 15.51
N ARG A 92 14.84 20.20 14.65
CA ARG A 92 15.41 21.47 14.16
C ARG A 92 14.87 22.72 14.88
N GLU A 93 14.23 22.55 16.04
CA GLU A 93 13.72 23.64 16.88
C GLU A 93 14.60 23.84 18.11
#